data_AF-A0A7W1DUK3-F1
#
_entry.id   AF-A0A7W1DUK3-F1
#
_cell.length_a   1.000
_cell.length_b   1.000
_cell.length_c   1.000
_cell.angle_alpha   90.00
_cell.angle_beta   90.00
_cell.angle_gamma   90.00
#
_symmetry.space_group_name_H-M   'P 1'
#
loop_
_entity.id
_entity.type
_entity.pdbx_description
1 polymer ?
#
loop_
_entity_poly.entity_id
_entity_poly.type
_entity_poly.pdbx_seq_one_letter_code
_entity_poly.pdbx_strand_id
1 'polypeptide(L)'
;MDDSEWRDIAPAVDPHADNVRRALSTHPLDFFRGRNHSGQYIFSLTADDGCRDLLNSPKLNGIDVSVERRAGDGARLVLTLEDRDQFDIFRALCGHLLDATADHLRGANGPGLRLVLR
;
A
#
# COMPACT_ATOMS: atom_id res chain seq x y z
N MET A 1 -3.52 13.14 2.26
CA MET A 1 -4.73 12.33 1.97
C MET A 1 -5.85 12.73 2.89
N ASP A 2 -7.04 12.90 2.32
CA ASP A 2 -8.26 13.22 3.08
C ASP A 2 -9.01 11.94 3.52
N ASP A 3 -9.85 12.05 4.54
CA ASP A 3 -10.68 10.95 5.06
C ASP A 3 -11.71 10.46 4.05
N SER A 4 -12.29 11.37 3.27
CA SER A 4 -13.32 11.08 2.27
C SER A 4 -12.82 10.11 1.20
N GLU A 5 -11.53 10.18 0.87
CA GLU A 5 -10.85 9.38 -0.14
C GLU A 5 -10.87 7.87 0.13
N TRP A 6 -11.09 7.48 1.38
CA TRP A 6 -11.13 6.09 1.86
C TRP A 6 -12.55 5.57 2.03
N ARG A 7 -13.52 6.43 2.34
CA ARG A 7 -14.88 6.01 2.74
C ARG A 7 -15.72 5.46 1.57
N ASP A 8 -15.40 5.86 0.35
CA ASP A 8 -16.16 5.51 -0.86
C ASP A 8 -15.72 4.20 -1.54
N ILE A 9 -14.82 3.44 -0.91
CA ILE A 9 -14.32 2.18 -1.45
C ILE A 9 -14.98 1.01 -0.71
N ALA A 10 -15.87 0.30 -1.40
CA ALA A 10 -16.50 -0.91 -0.87
C ALA A 10 -15.47 -2.04 -0.72
N PRO A 11 -15.66 -2.99 0.22
CA PRO A 11 -14.88 -4.22 0.28
C PRO A 11 -14.89 -4.99 -1.05
N ALA A 12 -13.88 -5.81 -1.28
CA ALA A 12 -13.85 -6.69 -2.45
C ALA A 12 -14.93 -7.77 -2.35
N VAL A 13 -15.54 -8.11 -3.48
CA VAL A 13 -16.58 -9.16 -3.54
C VAL A 13 -15.98 -10.56 -3.47
N ASP A 14 -14.78 -10.75 -4.05
CA ASP A 14 -14.08 -12.04 -4.12
C ASP A 14 -13.01 -12.15 -3.01
N PRO A 15 -12.90 -13.29 -2.29
CA PRO A 15 -11.89 -13.53 -1.25
C PRO A 15 -10.43 -13.42 -1.70
N HIS A 16 -10.17 -13.53 -3.00
CA HIS A 16 -8.85 -13.44 -3.61
C HIS A 16 -8.63 -12.11 -4.33
N ALA A 17 -9.57 -11.16 -4.21
CA ALA A 17 -9.48 -9.85 -4.81
C ALA A 17 -9.40 -8.73 -3.77
N ASP A 18 -8.90 -7.59 -4.23
CA ASP A 18 -8.99 -6.34 -3.51
C ASP A 18 -9.74 -5.32 -4.37
N ASN A 19 -10.55 -4.48 -3.74
CA ASN A 19 -11.16 -3.34 -4.41
C ASN A 19 -10.31 -2.11 -4.12
N VAL A 20 -9.49 -1.73 -5.09
CA VAL A 20 -8.50 -0.65 -4.94
C VAL A 20 -8.64 0.42 -6.01
N ARG A 21 -8.20 1.63 -5.67
CA ARG A 21 -8.08 2.78 -6.56
C ARG A 21 -6.67 3.35 -6.47
N ARG A 22 -6.19 3.96 -7.54
CA ARG A 22 -4.91 4.67 -7.52
C ARG A 22 -4.97 5.77 -6.46
N ALA A 23 -4.02 5.76 -5.53
CA ALA A 23 -4.03 6.65 -4.37
C ALA A 23 -3.76 8.11 -4.78
N LEU A 24 -2.90 8.32 -5.78
CA LEU A 24 -2.67 9.64 -6.35
C LEU A 24 -2.27 9.48 -7.82
N SER A 25 -3.12 9.96 -8.74
CA SER A 25 -2.92 9.78 -10.19
C SER A 25 -1.70 10.54 -10.74
N THR A 26 -1.26 11.58 -10.05
CA THR A 26 -0.07 12.36 -10.42
C THR A 26 1.22 11.78 -9.85
N HIS A 27 1.14 10.84 -8.90
CA HIS A 27 2.33 10.27 -8.26
C HIS A 27 3.15 9.43 -9.27
N PRO A 28 4.49 9.52 -9.23
CA PRO A 28 5.37 8.76 -10.13
C PRO A 28 5.35 7.25 -9.87
N LEU A 29 5.14 6.85 -8.61
CA LEU A 29 5.01 5.44 -8.21
C LEU A 29 3.53 5.03 -8.14
N ASP A 30 3.28 3.76 -8.42
CA ASP A 30 1.93 3.19 -8.44
C ASP A 30 1.48 2.74 -7.06
N PHE A 31 1.02 3.72 -6.29
CA PHE A 31 0.32 3.50 -5.03
C PHE A 31 -1.17 3.30 -5.23
N PHE A 32 -1.73 2.37 -4.48
CA PHE A 32 -3.14 2.06 -4.46
C PHE A 32 -3.67 2.10 -3.03
N ARG A 33 -4.93 2.45 -2.90
CA ARG A 33 -5.68 2.42 -1.64
C ARG A 33 -7.00 1.70 -1.86
N GLY A 34 -7.49 1.01 -0.85
CA GLY A 34 -8.79 0.37 -0.96
C GLY A 34 -9.16 -0.51 0.21
N ARG A 35 -9.94 -1.56 -0.08
CA ARG A 35 -10.35 -2.55 0.89
C ARG A 35 -10.22 -3.97 0.35
N ASN A 36 -9.76 -4.87 1.22
CA ASN A 36 -9.77 -6.31 0.94
C ASN A 36 -11.19 -6.89 1.13
N HIS A 37 -11.34 -8.20 0.91
CA HIS A 37 -12.62 -8.90 1.09
C HIS A 37 -13.17 -8.79 2.53
N SER A 38 -12.30 -8.87 3.53
CA SER A 38 -12.65 -8.72 4.95
C SER A 38 -13.07 -7.29 5.34
N GLY A 39 -13.02 -6.35 4.40
CA GLY A 39 -13.38 -4.94 4.63
C GLY A 39 -12.33 -4.14 5.40
N GLN A 40 -11.13 -4.68 5.55
CA GLN A 40 -9.98 -3.96 6.10
C GLN A 40 -9.44 -2.99 5.08
N TYR A 41 -8.95 -1.84 5.55
CA TYR A 41 -8.31 -0.87 4.69
C TYR A 41 -6.92 -1.34 4.29
N ILE A 42 -6.60 -1.20 3.01
CA ILE A 42 -5.29 -1.56 2.47
C ILE A 42 -4.67 -0.39 1.72
N PHE A 43 -3.36 -0.24 1.85
CA PHE A 43 -2.53 0.65 1.06
C PHE A 43 -1.40 -0.16 0.45
N SER A 44 -1.19 -0.08 -0.85
CA SER A 44 -0.19 -0.90 -1.52
C SER A 44 0.66 -0.11 -2.50
N LEU A 45 1.89 -0.57 -2.67
CA LEU A 45 2.85 -0.10 -3.67
C LEU A 45 3.23 -1.28 -4.56
N THR A 46 2.96 -1.18 -5.86
CA THR A 46 3.35 -2.21 -6.82
C THR A 46 4.85 -2.13 -7.14
N ALA A 47 5.46 -3.29 -7.38
CA ALA A 47 6.84 -3.47 -7.82
C ALA A 47 6.91 -4.68 -8.77
N ASP A 48 8.02 -4.82 -9.50
CA ASP A 48 8.19 -5.97 -10.38
C ASP A 48 8.56 -7.22 -9.57
N ASP A 49 8.57 -8.38 -10.23
CA ASP A 49 8.87 -9.70 -9.65
C ASP A 49 10.26 -9.80 -8.99
N GLY A 50 11.16 -8.85 -9.27
CA GLY A 50 12.51 -8.78 -8.71
C GLY A 50 12.58 -8.26 -7.27
N CYS A 51 11.44 -7.87 -6.66
CA CYS A 51 11.41 -7.35 -5.31
C CYS A 51 11.82 -8.40 -4.25
N ARG A 52 12.71 -7.99 -3.35
CA ARG A 52 13.17 -8.83 -2.24
C ARG A 52 12.08 -8.94 -1.17
N ASP A 53 12.05 -10.09 -0.49
CA ASP A 53 11.20 -10.27 0.68
C ASP A 53 11.59 -9.32 1.82
N LEU A 54 10.59 -8.92 2.61
CA LEU A 54 10.84 -8.24 3.87
C LEU A 54 11.40 -9.27 4.87
N LEU A 55 12.71 -9.19 5.14
CA LEU A 55 13.37 -10.05 6.15
C LEU A 55 12.73 -9.91 7.54
N ASN A 56 12.28 -8.70 7.89
CA ASN A 56 11.47 -8.42 9.06
C ASN A 56 10.44 -7.35 8.69
N SER A 57 9.16 -7.68 8.75
CA SER A 57 8.13 -6.66 8.63
C SER A 57 8.21 -5.70 9.82
N PRO A 58 8.08 -4.38 9.60
CA PRO A 58 8.02 -3.44 10.69
C PRO A 58 6.79 -3.76 11.56
N LYS A 59 6.99 -3.80 12.88
CA LYS A 59 5.88 -3.97 13.82
C LYS A 59 5.23 -2.61 14.05
N LEU A 60 4.08 -2.41 13.44
CA LEU A 60 3.24 -1.25 13.66
C LEU A 60 1.97 -1.71 14.38
N ASN A 61 1.62 -1.06 15.49
CA ASN A 61 0.41 -1.45 16.23
C ASN A 61 -0.81 -1.28 15.34
N GLY A 62 -1.60 -2.35 15.19
CA GLY A 62 -2.83 -2.34 14.40
C GLY A 62 -2.65 -2.21 12.88
N ILE A 63 -1.40 -2.26 12.38
CA ILE A 63 -1.11 -2.19 10.94
C ILE A 63 -0.18 -3.35 10.59
N ASP A 64 -0.67 -4.30 9.80
CA ASP A 64 0.17 -5.34 9.20
C ASP A 64 0.93 -4.77 8.01
N VAL A 65 2.18 -5.22 7.82
CA VAL A 65 3.02 -4.85 6.69
C VAL A 65 3.60 -6.11 6.07
N SER A 66 3.26 -6.37 4.82
CA SER A 66 3.65 -7.60 4.13
C SER A 66 4.05 -7.35 2.68
N VAL A 67 4.78 -8.31 2.10
CA VAL A 67 5.02 -8.36 0.66
C VAL A 67 4.20 -9.50 0.10
N GLU A 68 3.34 -9.18 -0.84
CA GLU A 68 2.57 -10.17 -1.58
C GLU A 68 3.11 -10.33 -2.99
N ARG A 69 3.08 -11.56 -3.51
CA ARG A 69 3.43 -11.87 -4.90
C ARG A 69 2.24 -12.55 -5.56
N ARG A 70 1.80 -12.02 -6.70
CA ARG A 70 0.71 -12.61 -7.49
C ARG A 70 1.27 -13.00 -8.85
N ALA A 71 1.02 -14.24 -9.27
CA ALA A 71 1.54 -14.75 -10.53
C ALA A 71 1.05 -13.87 -11.70
N GLY A 72 1.97 -13.21 -12.40
CA GLY A 72 1.68 -12.31 -13.53
C GLY A 72 1.40 -10.86 -13.16
N ASP A 73 1.34 -10.52 -11.87
CA ASP A 73 0.95 -9.20 -11.35
C ASP A 73 2.07 -8.47 -10.58
N GLY A 74 3.28 -9.03 -10.57
CA GLY A 74 4.41 -8.46 -9.85
C GLY A 74 4.43 -8.84 -8.37
N ALA A 75 5.18 -8.03 -7.62
CA ALA A 75 5.15 -7.98 -6.17
C ALA A 75 4.47 -6.69 -5.70
N ARG A 76 3.95 -6.69 -4.48
CA ARG A 76 3.44 -5.48 -3.85
C ARG A 76 3.77 -5.44 -2.37
N LEU A 77 4.20 -4.26 -1.90
CA LEU A 77 4.20 -3.95 -0.48
C LEU A 77 2.78 -3.59 -0.08
N VAL A 78 2.23 -4.24 0.93
CA VAL A 78 0.86 -4.02 1.41
C VAL A 78 0.90 -3.63 2.88
N LEU A 79 0.22 -2.54 3.20
CA LEU A 79 -0.11 -2.14 4.57
C LEU A 79 -1.60 -2.42 4.77
N THR A 80 -1.95 -3.23 5.76
CA THR A 80 -3.33 -3.59 6.09
C THR A 80 -3.69 -3.07 7.48
N LEU A 81 -4.81 -2.35 7.59
CA LEU A 81 -5.32 -1.88 8.86
C LEU A 81 -6.07 -3.00 9.58
N GLU A 82 -5.44 -3.56 10.60
CA GLU A 82 -5.98 -4.62 11.46
C GLU A 82 -6.86 -4.05 12.59
N ASP A 83 -6.50 -2.87 13.10
CA ASP A 83 -7.24 -2.19 14.17
C ASP A 83 -7.77 -0.84 13.67
N ARG A 84 -9.11 -0.69 13.67
CA ARG A 84 -9.75 0.54 13.21
C ARG A 84 -9.45 1.75 14.08
N ASP A 85 -9.09 1.57 15.35
CA ASP A 85 -8.71 2.68 16.23
C ASP A 85 -7.39 3.33 15.77
N GLN A 86 -6.61 2.63 14.94
CA GLN A 86 -5.37 3.13 14.35
C GLN A 86 -5.56 3.82 12.99
N PHE A 87 -6.81 4.04 12.54
CA PHE A 87 -7.10 4.57 11.20
C PHE A 87 -6.40 5.91 10.91
N ASP A 88 -6.38 6.84 11.87
CA ASP A 88 -5.72 8.14 11.67
C ASP A 88 -4.21 8.00 11.49
N ILE A 89 -3.57 7.12 12.27
CA ILE A 89 -2.14 6.81 12.16
C ILE A 89 -1.84 6.14 10.82
N PHE A 90 -2.67 5.18 10.41
CA PHE A 90 -2.58 4.52 9.12
C PHE A 90 -2.69 5.51 7.96
N ARG A 91 -3.69 6.40 7.97
CA ARG A 91 -3.88 7.42 6.94
C ARG A 91 -2.69 8.38 6.88
N ALA A 92 -2.18 8.83 8.03
CA ALA A 92 -1.02 9.69 8.12
C ALA A 92 0.23 9.01 7.55
N LEU A 93 0.47 7.74 7.90
CA LEU A 93 1.57 6.95 7.36
C LEU A 93 1.49 6.82 5.83
N CYS A 94 0.31 6.50 5.29
CA CYS A 94 0.12 6.40 3.84
C CYS A 94 0.38 7.75 3.15
N GLY A 95 -0.02 8.87 3.77
CA GLY A 95 0.30 10.22 3.29
C GLY A 95 1.81 10.50 3.29
N HIS A 96 2.49 10.22 4.40
CA HIS A 96 3.93 10.39 4.51
C HIS A 96 4.71 9.54 3.50
N LEU A 97 4.25 8.33 3.18
CA LEU A 97 4.88 7.49 2.15
C LEU A 97 4.78 8.11 0.76
N LEU A 98 3.62 8.69 0.41
CA LEU A 98 3.47 9.43 -0.84
C LEU A 98 4.41 10.64 -0.86
N ASP A 99 4.39 11.46 0.20
CA ASP A 99 5.20 12.69 0.25
C ASP A 99 6.70 12.37 0.20
N ALA A 100 7.16 11.37 0.95
CA ALA A 100 8.57 10.95 0.97
C ALA A 100 9.04 10.34 -0.35
N THR A 101 8.13 9.95 -1.23
CA THR A 101 8.45 9.35 -2.54
C THR A 101 8.06 10.20 -3.74
N ALA A 102 7.57 11.43 -3.51
CA ALA A 102 7.04 12.30 -4.55
C ALA A 102 8.07 12.69 -5.63
N ASP A 103 9.35 12.81 -5.27
CA ASP A 103 10.43 13.22 -6.18
C ASP A 103 11.07 12.05 -6.94
N HIS A 104 10.53 10.84 -6.83
CA HIS A 104 11.09 9.69 -7.54
C HIS A 104 10.75 9.71 -9.04
N LEU A 105 11.63 9.12 -9.84
CA LEU A 105 11.34 8.91 -11.26
C LEU A 105 10.20 7.89 -11.42
N ARG A 106 9.30 8.15 -12.37
CA ARG A 106 8.23 7.23 -12.72
C ARG A 106 8.81 5.87 -13.10
N GLY A 107 8.28 4.80 -12.50
CA GLY A 107 8.77 3.43 -12.73
C GLY A 107 10.08 3.06 -12.03
N ALA A 108 10.65 3.94 -11.19
CA ALA A 108 11.89 3.64 -10.44
C ALA A 108 11.74 2.57 -9.35
N ASN A 109 10.53 2.06 -9.14
CA ASN A 109 10.19 0.97 -8.23
C ASN A 109 10.33 -0.44 -8.85
N GLY A 110 10.61 -0.55 -10.16
CA GLY A 110 10.75 -1.82 -10.86
C GLY A 110 11.77 -2.80 -10.25
N PRO A 111 13.02 -2.40 -9.94
CA PRO A 111 14.01 -3.30 -9.34
C PRO A 111 13.80 -3.58 -7.83
N GLY A 112 12.64 -3.20 -7.27
CA GLY A 112 12.38 -3.20 -5.83
C GLY A 112 12.89 -1.89 -5.20
N LEU A 113 11.96 -1.02 -4.80
CA LEU A 113 12.28 0.23 -4.14
C LEU A 113 12.92 -0.05 -2.77
N ARG A 114 14.19 0.35 -2.57
CA ARG A 114 14.85 0.34 -1.27
C ARG A 114 14.74 1.72 -0.62
N LEU A 115 13.67 1.93 0.14
CA LEU A 115 13.52 3.14 0.95
C LEU A 115 14.40 3.02 2.21
N VAL A 116 15.43 3.86 2.32
CA VAL A 116 16.19 4.04 3.57
C VAL A 116 15.85 5.42 4.10
N LEU A 117 14.87 5.48 5.01
CA LEU A 117 14.54 6.70 5.75
C LEU A 117 15.68 6.99 6.73
N ARG A 118 16.18 8.23 6.73
CA ARG A 118 17.16 8.74 7.70
C ARG A 118 16.48 9.67 8.68
#